data_AF-A0A154MAD4-F1
#
_entry.id   AF-A0A154MAD4-F1
#
_cell.length_a   1.000
_cell.length_b   1.000
_cell.length_c   1.000
_cell.angle_alpha   90.00
_cell.angle_beta   90.00
_cell.angle_gamma   90.00
#
_symmetry.space_group_name_H-M   'P 1'
#
loop_
_entity.id
_entity.type
_entity.pdbx_description
1 polymer ?
#
loop_
_entity_poly.entity_id
_entity_poly.type
_entity_poly.pdbx_seq_one_letter_code
_entity_poly.pdbx_strand_id
1 'polypeptide(L)' 'MRAAELLACLARLRHEDGSYWTGYQFADDEFWPDERTTWTAGAVLLATAALDGDPATCDVFGEHRV' A
#
# COMPACT_ATOMS: atom_id res chain seq x y z
N MET A 1 6.49 -9.32 -10.83
CA MET A 1 6.70 -7.96 -10.30
C MET A 1 7.40 -8.08 -8.96
N ARG A 2 8.35 -7.19 -8.67
CA ARG A 2 8.99 -7.07 -7.35
C ARG A 2 8.11 -6.24 -6.42
N ALA A 3 8.28 -6.39 -5.11
CA ALA A 3 7.47 -5.70 -4.10
C ALA A 3 7.50 -4.16 -4.24
N ALA A 4 8.65 -3.58 -4.58
CA ALA A 4 8.77 -2.14 -4.82
C ALA A 4 7.95 -1.64 -6.03
N GLU A 5 7.82 -2.45 -7.08
CA GLU A 5 7.02 -2.11 -8.26
C GLU A 5 5.53 -2.07 -7.91
N LEU A 6 5.07 -3.04 -7.11
CA LEU A 6 3.70 -3.07 -6.60
C LEU A 6 3.39 -1.84 -5.75
N LEU A 7 4.30 -1.47 -4.83
CA LEU A 7 4.13 -0.28 -4.00
C LEU A 7 4.08 0.99 -4.85
N ALA A 8 4.94 1.12 -5.86
CA ALA A 8 4.91 2.25 -6.79
C ALA A 8 3.58 2.35 -7.55
N CYS A 9 2.97 1.23 -7.94
CA CYS A 9 1.65 1.24 -8.57
C CYS A 9 0.54 1.80 -7.66
N LEU A 10 0.66 1.71 -6.34
CA LEU A 10 -0.33 2.25 -5.40
C LEU A 10 -0.33 3.78 -5.33
N ALA A 11 0.69 4.47 -5.87
CA ALA A 11 0.72 5.93 -5.91
C ALA A 11 -0.50 6.54 -6.61
N ARG A 12 -1.11 5.82 -7.57
CA ARG A 12 -2.35 6.23 -8.25
C ARG A 12 -3.56 6.36 -7.31
N LEU A 13 -3.53 5.69 -6.17
CA LEU A 13 -4.60 5.74 -5.17
C LEU A 13 -4.41 6.91 -4.20
N ARG A 14 -3.28 7.62 -4.25
CA ARG A 14 -2.98 8.73 -3.34
C ARG A 14 -3.78 9.97 -3.74
N HIS A 15 -4.57 10.47 -2.80
CA HIS A 15 -5.28 11.73 -2.91
C HIS A 15 -4.35 12.93 -2.58
N GLU A 16 -4.75 14.13 -2.98
CA GLU A 16 -3.93 15.36 -2.84
C GLU A 16 -3.59 15.70 -1.39
N ASP A 17 -4.49 15.40 -0.45
CA ASP A 17 -4.26 15.56 0.99
C ASP A 17 -3.36 14.46 1.60
N GLY A 18 -2.87 13.53 0.79
CA GLY A 18 -1.97 12.45 1.18
C GLY A 18 -2.66 11.18 1.69
N SER A 19 -3.99 11.18 1.85
CA SER A 19 -4.76 9.96 2.11
C SER A 19 -4.78 9.03 0.88
N TYR A 20 -5.22 7.79 1.06
CA TYR A 20 -5.31 6.81 -0.04
C TYR A 20 -6.74 6.33 -0.20
N TRP A 21 -7.21 6.28 -1.45
CA TRP A 21 -8.46 5.62 -1.83
C TRP A 21 -8.45 4.16 -1.43
N THR A 22 -9.57 3.67 -0.89
CA THR A 22 -9.72 2.27 -0.47
C THR A 22 -9.59 1.31 -1.64
N GLY A 23 -10.05 1.70 -2.83
CA GLY A 23 -10.01 0.86 -4.01
C GLY A 23 -10.19 1.62 -5.32
N TYR A 24 -10.06 0.88 -6.42
CA TYR A 24 -10.32 1.37 -7.77
C TYR A 24 -11.02 0.28 -8.57
N GLN A 25 -12.11 0.65 -9.24
CA GLN A 25 -12.88 -0.23 -10.11
C GLN A 25 -12.50 0.01 -11.56
N PHE A 26 -11.93 -1.02 -12.19
CA PHE A 26 -11.39 -0.92 -13.54
C PHE A 26 -12.46 -0.94 -14.64
N ALA A 27 -13.66 -1.46 -14.38
CA ALA A 27 -14.72 -1.51 -15.39
C ALA A 27 -15.28 -0.11 -15.71
N ASP A 28 -15.35 0.73 -14.68
CA ASP A 28 -15.95 2.07 -14.73
C ASP A 28 -14.91 3.19 -14.56
N ASP A 29 -13.62 2.84 -14.51
CA ASP A 29 -12.49 3.74 -14.33
C ASP A 29 -12.59 4.71 -13.12
N GLU A 30 -13.19 4.25 -12.02
CA GLU A 30 -13.53 5.08 -10.85
C GLU A 30 -12.90 4.58 -9.54
N PHE A 31 -12.64 5.51 -8.61
CA PHE A 31 -12.31 5.16 -7.22
C PHE A 31 -13.57 4.66 -6.51
N TRP A 32 -13.55 3.42 -6.05
CA TRP A 32 -14.69 2.83 -5.36
C TRP A 32 -14.25 1.80 -4.31
N PRO A 33 -14.88 1.77 -3.12
CA PRO A 33 -15.89 2.75 -2.66
C PRO A 33 -15.31 4.16 -2.53
N ASP A 34 -16.16 5.19 -2.49
CA ASP A 34 -15.80 6.59 -2.24
C ASP A 34 -15.39 6.80 -0.77
N GLU A 35 -14.34 6.08 -0.38
CA GLU A 35 -13.82 6.00 0.97
C GLU A 35 -12.29 6.04 0.91
N ARG A 36 -11.70 6.73 1.90
CA ARG A 36 -10.25 6.84 2.09
C ARG A 36 -9.89 6.35 3.48
N THR A 37 -10.10 5.05 3.71
CA THR A 37 -9.94 4.47 5.04
C THR A 37 -8.48 4.55 5.50
N THR A 38 -8.27 4.71 6.81
CA THR A 38 -6.93 4.75 7.40
C THR A 38 -6.16 3.45 7.21
N TRP A 39 -6.87 2.33 7.01
CA TRP A 39 -6.27 1.02 6.76
C TRP A 39 -5.40 1.02 5.49
N THR A 40 -5.85 1.63 4.38
CA THR A 40 -5.07 1.67 3.14
C THR A 40 -3.79 2.45 3.32
N ALA A 41 -3.87 3.62 3.96
CA ALA A 41 -2.68 4.41 4.29
C ALA A 41 -1.73 3.63 5.23
N GLY A 42 -2.27 2.91 6.21
CA GLY A 42 -1.51 2.04 7.10
C GLY A 42 -0.78 0.92 6.35
N ALA A 43 -1.45 0.25 5.41
CA ALA A 43 -0.84 -0.80 4.59
C ALA A 43 0.31 -0.25 3.72
N VAL A 44 0.15 0.93 3.12
CA VAL A 44 1.22 1.60 2.35
C VAL A 44 2.41 1.94 3.24
N LEU A 45 2.18 2.46 4.46
CA LEU A 45 3.24 2.76 5.42
C LEU A 45 4.00 1.50 5.83
N LEU A 46 3.29 0.42 6.16
CA LEU A 46 3.91 -0.87 6.54
C LEU A 46 4.73 -1.46 5.39
N ALA A 47 4.21 -1.40 4.15
CA ALA A 47 4.92 -1.88 2.98
C ALA A 47 6.20 -1.06 2.71
N THR A 48 6.13 0.26 2.87
CA THR A 48 7.31 1.14 2.78
C THR A 48 8.34 0.78 3.83
N ALA A 49 7.93 0.67 5.09
CA ALA A 49 8.81 0.32 6.20
C ALA A 49 9.50 -1.04 5.99
N ALA A 50 8.75 -2.06 5.53
CA ALA A 50 9.31 -3.38 5.24
C ALA A 50 10.35 -3.36 4.12
N LEU A 51 10.13 -2.54 3.08
CA LEU A 51 11.08 -2.39 1.96
C LEU A 51 12.31 -1.57 2.34
N ASP A 52 12.17 -0.62 3.26
CA ASP A 52 13.27 0.19 3.80
C ASP A 52 14.05 -0.54 4.91
N GLY A 53 13.63 -1.74 5.30
CA GLY A 53 14.34 -2.58 6.27
C GLY A 53 14.02 -2.28 7.73
N ASP A 54 12.84 -1.73 8.03
CA ASP A 54 12.40 -1.54 9.41
C ASP A 54 12.37 -2.90 10.15
N PRO A 55 13.06 -3.04 11.30
CA PRO A 55 13.27 -4.34 11.93
C PRO A 55 11.97 -5.07 12.31
N ALA A 56 10.96 -4.35 12.79
CA ALA A 56 9.72 -4.97 13.25
C ALA A 56 8.88 -5.47 12.07
N THR A 57 8.79 -4.68 11.01
CA THR A 57 8.08 -5.10 9.79
C THR A 57 8.83 -6.19 9.04
N CYS A 58 10.17 -6.18 9.00
CA CYS A 58 10.95 -7.28 8.43
C CYS A 58 10.81 -8.59 9.23
N ASP A 59 10.73 -8.53 10.56
CA ASP A 59 10.51 -9.73 11.38
C ASP A 59 9.13 -10.37 11.09
N VAL A 60 8.11 -9.53 10.88
CA VAL A 60 6.73 -9.99 10.60
C VAL A 60 6.52 -10.42 9.15
N PHE A 61 7.04 -9.67 8.16
CA PHE A 61 6.76 -9.87 6.74
C PHE A 61 7.91 -10.48 5.94
N GLY A 62 9.12 -10.50 6.50
CA GLY A 62 10.29 -11.11 5.87
C GLY A 62 10.20 -12.63 5.88
N GLU A 63 10.96 -13.28 4.99
CA GLU A 63 11.01 -14.73 4.95
C GLU A 63 11.74 -15.28 6.18
N HIS A 64 11.03 -16.04 7.02
CA HIS A 64 11.67 -16.91 8.00
C HIS A 64 12.39 -18.04 7.25
N ARG A 65 13.72 -17.93 7.10
CA ARG A 65 14.53 -19.12 6.78
C ARG A 65 14.55 -20.01 8.01
N VAL A 66 13.74 -21.07 7.97
CA VAL A 66 13.87 -22.23 8.85
C VAL A 66 15.12 -23.02 8.46
#